data_AF-A0A3N5QZH8-F1
#
_entry.id   AF-A0A3N5QZH8-F1
#
_cell.length_a   1.000
_cell.length_b   1.000
_cell.length_c   1.000
_cell.angle_alpha   90.00
_cell.angle_beta   90.00
_cell.angle_gamma   90.00
#
_symmetry.space_group_name_H-M   'P 1'
#
loop_
_entity.id
_entity.type
_entity.pdbx_description
1 polymer ?
#
loop_
_entity_poly.entity_id
_entity_poly.type
_entity_poly.pdbx_seq_one_letter_code
_entity_poly.pdbx_strand_id
1 'polypeptide(L)'
;TGDDYYTPAGGSGSTRYDNSTGRDYCPFLGGITTSGTNCPQPGPAPVNRFFPALGDHDYDDAGTTNNLPTTYLDYFNLPGNGVPTSGTSGNERYYDFIQGPIHFFIVNSNNGAGQEPDGTTSSSKQATWLKNQLAASTAPWQFVLFHHAAYSSGEYGNHKWMQWPFAEWGADVVISGDDHHYERILRNGIVYFVNGTGGGVLRGCGNPINGSQYCLSTFGAQRVTATDTSLDFEFISANGQVRDTYHLEKDTQPPSPSQLPWKVWISLVLSGAGPESQE
;
A
#
# COMPACT_ATOMS: atom_id res chain seq x y z
N THR A 1 1.57 -5.52 -6.53
CA THR A 1 0.23 -5.25 -7.07
C THR A 1 0.08 -5.80 -8.48
N GLY A 2 0.71 -6.94 -8.81
CA GLY A 2 0.54 -7.58 -10.12
C GLY A 2 -0.44 -8.74 -10.03
N ASP A 3 -0.81 -9.30 -11.18
CA ASP A 3 -1.57 -10.56 -11.25
C ASP A 3 -0.70 -11.71 -10.75
N ASP A 4 -0.78 -11.99 -9.45
CA ASP A 4 0.02 -13.04 -8.82
C ASP A 4 -0.48 -14.44 -9.23
N TYR A 5 -1.75 -14.55 -9.67
CA TYR A 5 -2.37 -15.77 -10.18
C TYR A 5 -2.62 -15.73 -11.71
N TYR A 6 -1.62 -16.08 -12.51
CA TYR A 6 -1.72 -15.96 -13.97
C TYR A 6 -1.85 -17.31 -14.70
N THR A 7 -2.91 -17.50 -15.50
CA THR A 7 -3.20 -18.78 -16.20
C THR A 7 -2.01 -19.36 -16.98
N PRO A 8 -1.22 -18.57 -17.73
CA PRO A 8 0.01 -19.05 -18.38
C PRO A 8 1.10 -19.64 -17.48
N ALA A 9 1.08 -19.41 -16.17
CA ALA A 9 1.99 -20.09 -15.24
C ALA A 9 1.73 -21.60 -15.17
N GLY A 10 0.54 -22.06 -15.57
CA GLY A 10 0.13 -23.46 -15.52
C GLY A 10 -0.16 -23.95 -14.09
N GLY A 11 -0.73 -25.14 -13.98
CA GLY A 11 -1.21 -25.68 -12.70
C GLY A 11 -2.60 -25.15 -12.30
N SER A 12 -3.03 -25.50 -11.10
CA SER A 12 -4.37 -25.21 -10.55
C SER A 12 -4.34 -25.10 -9.04
N GLY A 13 -5.23 -24.29 -8.47
CA GLY A 13 -5.23 -24.03 -7.04
C GLY A 13 -3.88 -23.46 -6.60
N SER A 14 -3.40 -23.82 -5.41
CA SER A 14 -2.15 -23.31 -4.85
C SER A 14 -0.90 -23.60 -5.70
N THR A 15 -0.90 -24.69 -6.49
CA THR A 15 0.24 -25.01 -7.37
C THR A 15 0.46 -23.98 -8.47
N ARG A 16 -0.56 -23.20 -8.85
CA ARG A 16 -0.37 -22.12 -9.81
C ARG A 16 0.39 -20.95 -9.19
N TYR A 17 0.08 -20.57 -7.95
CA TYR A 17 0.90 -19.61 -7.20
C TYR A 17 2.33 -20.12 -7.01
N ASP A 18 2.51 -21.42 -6.77
CA ASP A 18 3.86 -22.00 -6.70
C ASP A 18 4.62 -21.83 -8.02
N ASN A 19 3.96 -22.04 -9.16
CA ASN A 19 4.56 -21.90 -10.49
C ASN A 19 4.81 -20.45 -10.93
N SER A 20 4.02 -19.49 -10.44
CA SER A 20 4.22 -18.05 -10.66
C SER A 20 5.10 -17.46 -9.56
N THR A 21 4.50 -17.17 -8.41
CA THR A 21 5.11 -16.47 -7.28
C THR A 21 6.16 -17.32 -6.58
N GLY A 22 5.89 -18.60 -6.34
CA GLY A 22 6.84 -19.51 -5.68
C GLY A 22 8.16 -19.61 -6.44
N ARG A 23 8.09 -19.79 -7.76
CA ARG A 23 9.27 -19.91 -8.64
C ARG A 23 10.26 -18.76 -8.50
N ASP A 24 9.76 -17.52 -8.50
CA ASP A 24 10.62 -16.34 -8.60
C ASP A 24 10.83 -15.64 -7.26
N TYR A 25 9.94 -15.85 -6.28
CA TYR A 25 9.93 -15.13 -5.00
C TYR A 25 10.08 -16.03 -3.76
N CYS A 26 10.30 -17.34 -3.90
CA CYS A 26 10.44 -18.23 -2.73
C CYS A 26 11.44 -17.74 -1.65
N PRO A 27 12.62 -17.17 -1.98
CA PRO A 27 13.53 -16.64 -0.97
C PRO A 27 12.94 -15.58 -0.01
N PHE A 28 11.80 -14.98 -0.38
CA PHE A 28 11.08 -13.95 0.38
C PHE A 28 9.82 -14.47 1.08
N LEU A 29 9.45 -15.73 0.84
CA LEU A 29 8.24 -16.36 1.37
C LEU A 29 8.57 -17.24 2.59
N GLY A 30 7.75 -17.10 3.62
CA GLY A 30 7.78 -17.88 4.84
C GLY A 30 6.36 -18.26 5.28
N GLY A 31 6.25 -19.32 6.08
CA GLY A 31 4.97 -19.85 6.53
C GLY A 31 4.10 -20.50 5.44
N ILE A 32 4.69 -20.93 4.31
CA ILE A 32 4.00 -21.65 3.23
C ILE A 32 3.50 -23.01 3.75
N THR A 33 2.21 -23.28 3.57
CA THR A 33 1.56 -24.53 4.00
C THR A 33 0.92 -25.31 2.86
N THR A 34 1.13 -24.89 1.62
CA THR A 34 0.62 -25.60 0.44
C THR A 34 1.65 -26.56 -0.13
N SER A 35 1.20 -27.47 -0.99
CA SER A 35 2.07 -28.39 -1.72
C SER A 35 2.56 -27.71 -3.01
N GLY A 36 3.88 -27.72 -3.20
CA GLY A 36 4.57 -27.07 -4.31
C GLY A 36 6.04 -27.48 -4.32
N THR A 37 6.68 -27.41 -5.48
CA THR A 37 8.11 -27.75 -5.62
C THR A 37 8.99 -26.52 -5.76
N ASN A 38 8.42 -25.40 -6.20
CA ASN A 38 9.17 -24.17 -6.40
C ASN A 38 9.39 -23.42 -5.07
N CYS A 39 8.40 -23.44 -4.18
CA CYS A 39 8.54 -22.99 -2.80
C CYS A 39 8.06 -24.05 -1.79
N PRO A 40 8.94 -24.98 -1.38
CA PRO A 40 8.56 -26.04 -0.46
C PRO A 40 8.25 -25.49 0.93
N GLN A 41 7.30 -26.12 1.63
CA GLN A 41 6.96 -25.80 3.01
C GLN A 41 8.18 -25.88 3.96
N PRO A 42 8.34 -24.95 4.93
CA PRO A 42 7.46 -23.83 5.23
C PRO A 42 7.78 -22.54 4.43
N GLY A 43 8.51 -22.63 3.33
CA GLY A 43 9.20 -21.48 2.73
C GLY A 43 10.50 -21.16 3.48
N PRO A 44 11.54 -20.67 2.79
CA PRO A 44 12.86 -20.47 3.37
C PRO A 44 13.00 -19.17 4.19
N ALA A 45 12.09 -18.21 4.04
CA ALA A 45 12.20 -16.94 4.75
C ALA A 45 11.74 -17.09 6.22
N PRO A 46 12.57 -16.73 7.21
CA PRO A 46 12.18 -16.80 8.62
C PRO A 46 11.13 -15.74 9.00
N VAL A 47 11.08 -14.66 8.22
CA VAL A 47 10.10 -13.57 8.28
C VAL A 47 9.77 -13.21 6.84
N ASN A 48 8.48 -13.00 6.55
CA ASN A 48 8.04 -12.65 5.20
C ASN A 48 8.65 -11.35 4.70
N ARG A 49 8.92 -11.32 3.40
CA ARG A 49 9.40 -10.15 2.65
C ARG A 49 8.67 -9.98 1.32
N PHE A 50 7.56 -10.68 1.14
CA PHE A 50 6.67 -10.59 -0.01
C PHE A 50 5.24 -10.44 0.51
N PHE A 51 4.59 -9.35 0.12
CA PHE A 51 3.29 -8.94 0.65
C PHE A 51 2.36 -8.61 -0.52
N PRO A 52 1.63 -9.60 -1.06
CA PRO A 52 0.77 -9.41 -2.22
C PRO A 52 -0.50 -8.66 -1.82
N ALA A 53 -1.12 -8.04 -2.83
CA ALA A 53 -2.43 -7.43 -2.73
C ALA A 53 -3.34 -8.14 -3.72
N LEU A 54 -4.50 -8.61 -3.26
CA LEU A 54 -5.48 -9.31 -4.09
C LEU A 54 -5.89 -8.49 -5.32
N GLY A 55 -5.76 -9.08 -6.50
CA GLY A 55 -6.30 -8.64 -7.79
C GLY A 55 -7.50 -9.45 -8.25
N ASP A 56 -8.04 -9.12 -9.42
CA ASP A 56 -9.18 -9.80 -10.04
C ASP A 56 -8.82 -11.23 -10.43
N HIS A 57 -7.61 -11.47 -10.94
CA HIS A 57 -7.12 -12.81 -11.26
C HIS A 57 -7.07 -13.77 -10.05
N ASP A 58 -6.88 -13.25 -8.84
CA ASP A 58 -6.91 -14.07 -7.60
C ASP A 58 -8.33 -14.52 -7.23
N TYR A 59 -9.35 -13.97 -7.90
CA TYR A 59 -10.76 -14.32 -7.77
C TYR A 59 -11.29 -15.06 -9.00
N ASP A 60 -11.13 -14.46 -10.18
CA ASP A 60 -11.78 -14.90 -11.42
C ASP A 60 -11.08 -16.12 -12.02
N ASP A 61 -9.75 -16.12 -12.06
CA ASP A 61 -8.95 -17.24 -12.56
C ASP A 61 -8.76 -18.32 -11.49
N ALA A 62 -8.57 -17.93 -10.23
CA ALA A 62 -8.36 -18.87 -9.12
C ALA A 62 -9.66 -19.53 -8.64
N GLY A 63 -10.79 -18.90 -8.93
CA GLY A 63 -12.09 -19.27 -8.39
C GLY A 63 -12.24 -18.87 -6.92
N THR A 64 -13.46 -19.01 -6.41
CA THR A 64 -13.79 -18.71 -5.01
C THR A 64 -14.50 -19.89 -4.36
N THR A 65 -14.37 -19.97 -3.03
CA THR A 65 -15.19 -20.85 -2.20
C THR A 65 -15.96 -19.97 -1.23
N ASN A 66 -17.29 -20.04 -1.23
CA ASN A 66 -18.16 -19.15 -0.45
C ASN A 66 -17.85 -17.65 -0.68
N ASN A 67 -17.59 -17.27 -1.94
CA ASN A 67 -17.20 -15.92 -2.38
C ASN A 67 -15.86 -15.42 -1.80
N LEU A 68 -15.06 -16.29 -1.17
CA LEU A 68 -13.73 -15.94 -0.66
C LEU A 68 -12.64 -16.48 -1.60
N PRO A 69 -11.50 -15.76 -1.74
CA PRO A 69 -10.38 -16.18 -2.56
C PRO A 69 -9.55 -17.25 -1.82
N THR A 70 -10.13 -18.43 -1.57
CA THR A 70 -9.52 -19.44 -0.69
C THR A 70 -8.17 -19.92 -1.18
N THR A 71 -7.95 -20.01 -2.49
CA THR A 71 -6.65 -20.38 -3.06
C THR A 71 -5.52 -19.42 -2.66
N TYR A 72 -5.82 -18.11 -2.61
CA TYR A 72 -4.89 -17.09 -2.13
C TYR A 72 -4.62 -17.27 -0.64
N LEU A 73 -5.69 -17.39 0.15
CA LEU A 73 -5.64 -17.52 1.62
C LEU A 73 -4.97 -18.82 2.09
N ASP A 74 -5.00 -19.87 1.28
CA ASP A 74 -4.30 -21.12 1.57
C ASP A 74 -2.81 -21.01 1.26
N TYR A 75 -2.43 -20.29 0.19
CA TYR A 75 -1.05 -20.23 -0.28
C TYR A 75 -0.18 -19.26 0.53
N PHE A 76 -0.66 -18.03 0.73
CA PHE A 76 0.07 -17.01 1.47
C PHE A 76 -0.23 -17.07 2.97
N ASN A 77 0.71 -16.62 3.79
CA ASN A 77 0.54 -16.46 5.24
C ASN A 77 0.92 -15.02 5.57
N LEU A 78 -0.05 -14.13 5.79
CA LEU A 78 0.13 -12.68 5.76
C LEU A 78 -0.33 -11.99 7.07
N PRO A 79 0.39 -10.95 7.52
CA PRO A 79 1.74 -10.57 7.06
C PRO A 79 2.79 -11.63 7.43
N GLY A 80 2.42 -12.65 8.21
CA GLY A 80 3.29 -13.74 8.63
C GLY A 80 3.91 -13.53 10.00
N ASN A 81 4.39 -14.61 10.60
CA ASN A 81 4.97 -14.57 11.94
C ASN A 81 6.19 -13.64 12.01
N GLY A 82 6.26 -12.83 13.08
CA GLY A 82 7.37 -11.93 13.33
C GLY A 82 7.38 -10.64 12.49
N VAL A 83 6.41 -10.43 11.59
CA VAL A 83 6.27 -9.15 10.88
C VAL A 83 5.54 -8.15 11.78
N PRO A 84 6.09 -6.96 12.05
CA PRO A 84 5.40 -5.91 12.79
C PRO A 84 4.12 -5.48 12.07
N THR A 85 2.99 -5.44 12.77
CA THR A 85 1.65 -5.12 12.25
C THR A 85 0.76 -4.66 13.39
N SER A 86 -0.30 -3.91 13.09
CA SER A 86 -1.41 -3.66 14.01
C SER A 86 -2.16 -4.96 14.34
N GLY A 87 -2.22 -5.90 13.39
CA GLY A 87 -2.94 -7.17 13.53
C GLY A 87 -4.46 -7.02 13.70
N THR A 88 -5.02 -5.87 13.32
CA THR A 88 -6.42 -5.51 13.66
C THR A 88 -7.45 -5.78 12.56
N SER A 89 -7.02 -6.08 11.32
CA SER A 89 -7.95 -6.40 10.23
C SER A 89 -8.66 -7.75 10.46
N GLY A 90 -8.01 -8.66 11.20
CA GLY A 90 -8.53 -10.00 11.51
C GLY A 90 -8.58 -10.95 10.30
N ASN A 91 -7.94 -10.61 9.18
CA ASN A 91 -7.90 -11.41 7.97
C ASN A 91 -6.73 -11.02 7.05
N GLU A 92 -6.51 -11.79 5.98
CA GLU A 92 -5.40 -11.62 5.03
C GLU A 92 -5.84 -11.04 3.67
N ARG A 93 -7.12 -10.71 3.49
CA ARG A 93 -7.63 -10.08 2.26
C ARG A 93 -7.25 -8.60 2.22
N TYR A 94 -7.28 -7.95 3.37
CA TYR A 94 -6.73 -6.62 3.61
C TYR A 94 -6.05 -6.62 4.97
N TYR A 95 -4.85 -6.07 5.04
CA TYR A 95 -3.97 -6.18 6.21
C TYR A 95 -2.92 -5.08 6.19
N ASP A 96 -2.13 -4.99 7.25
CA ASP A 96 -1.05 -4.02 7.36
C ASP A 96 0.27 -4.67 7.80
N PHE A 97 1.38 -4.01 7.52
CA PHE A 97 2.68 -4.34 8.06
C PHE A 97 3.59 -3.13 8.11
N ILE A 98 4.58 -3.15 8.98
CA ILE A 98 5.56 -2.07 9.14
C ILE A 98 6.94 -2.60 8.74
N GLN A 99 7.62 -1.87 7.85
CA GLN A 99 8.98 -2.17 7.45
C GLN A 99 9.80 -0.88 7.41
N GLY A 100 10.78 -0.78 8.32
CA GLY A 100 11.57 0.44 8.49
C GLY A 100 10.67 1.64 8.85
N PRO A 101 10.80 2.79 8.17
CA PRO A 101 10.02 3.99 8.47
C PRO A 101 8.63 4.00 7.83
N ILE A 102 8.21 2.91 7.18
CA ILE A 102 6.95 2.86 6.41
C ILE A 102 5.97 1.90 7.08
N HIS A 103 4.73 2.37 7.26
CA HIS A 103 3.56 1.54 7.51
C HIS A 103 2.81 1.31 6.20
N PHE A 104 2.72 0.05 5.78
CA PHE A 104 2.05 -0.38 4.57
C PHE A 104 0.64 -0.88 4.91
N PHE A 105 -0.33 -0.47 4.11
CA PHE A 105 -1.72 -0.88 4.19
C PHE A 105 -2.14 -1.51 2.87
N ILE A 106 -2.45 -2.79 2.92
CA ILE A 106 -2.93 -3.56 1.77
C ILE A 106 -4.44 -3.60 1.80
N VAL A 107 -5.07 -3.20 0.70
CA VAL A 107 -6.51 -3.07 0.53
C VAL A 107 -6.97 -4.01 -0.59
N ASN A 108 -8.06 -4.74 -0.34
CA ASN A 108 -8.73 -5.53 -1.34
C ASN A 108 -9.66 -4.63 -2.17
N SER A 109 -9.36 -4.50 -3.46
CA SER A 109 -10.10 -3.64 -4.39
C SER A 109 -11.16 -4.35 -5.22
N ASN A 110 -11.30 -5.67 -5.07
CA ASN A 110 -12.21 -6.51 -5.85
C ASN A 110 -13.69 -6.21 -5.51
N ASN A 111 -14.35 -5.50 -6.41
CA ASN A 111 -15.75 -5.07 -6.24
C ASN A 111 -16.77 -5.95 -6.97
N GLY A 112 -16.33 -6.96 -7.73
CA GLY A 112 -17.19 -7.81 -8.53
C GLY A 112 -18.15 -8.62 -7.66
N ALA A 113 -19.46 -8.58 -7.95
CA ALA A 113 -20.50 -9.43 -7.35
C ALA A 113 -20.45 -9.65 -5.81
N GLY A 114 -19.87 -8.74 -5.02
CA GLY A 114 -19.68 -8.92 -3.57
C GLY A 114 -18.53 -9.85 -3.17
N GLN A 115 -17.50 -9.98 -4.01
CA GLN A 115 -16.27 -10.76 -3.80
C GLN A 115 -15.47 -10.32 -2.55
N GLU A 116 -15.47 -9.04 -2.21
CA GLU A 116 -15.00 -8.59 -0.88
C GLU A 116 -16.21 -8.39 0.05
N PRO A 117 -16.43 -9.31 1.01
CA PRO A 117 -17.60 -9.26 1.90
C PRO A 117 -17.60 -8.04 2.84
N ASP A 118 -16.43 -7.47 3.16
CA ASP A 118 -16.34 -6.27 3.98
C ASP A 118 -16.51 -4.96 3.17
N GLY A 119 -16.66 -5.08 1.84
CA GLY A 119 -16.93 -4.00 0.89
C GLY A 119 -15.67 -3.25 0.40
N THR A 120 -15.82 -2.56 -0.73
CA THR A 120 -14.74 -1.81 -1.42
C THR A 120 -15.08 -0.35 -1.67
N THR A 121 -16.11 0.18 -1.03
CA THR A 121 -16.44 1.62 -1.05
C THR A 121 -15.73 2.35 0.09
N SER A 122 -15.67 3.69 0.03
CA SER A 122 -15.09 4.53 1.09
C SER A 122 -15.87 4.50 2.41
N SER A 123 -17.04 3.87 2.44
CA SER A 123 -17.87 3.64 3.63
C SER A 123 -17.88 2.18 4.10
N SER A 124 -17.08 1.32 3.46
CA SER A 124 -16.98 -0.10 3.77
C SER A 124 -16.33 -0.35 5.13
N LYS A 125 -16.45 -1.59 5.64
CA LYS A 125 -15.79 -1.99 6.90
C LYS A 125 -14.27 -1.93 6.76
N GLN A 126 -13.76 -2.39 5.62
CA GLN A 126 -12.35 -2.25 5.24
C GLN A 126 -11.90 -0.78 5.21
N ALA A 127 -12.66 0.13 4.58
CA ALA A 127 -12.29 1.54 4.49
C ALA A 127 -12.31 2.23 5.87
N THR A 128 -13.26 1.86 6.73
CA THR A 128 -13.30 2.33 8.13
C THR A 128 -12.08 1.85 8.91
N TRP A 129 -11.68 0.59 8.74
CA TRP A 129 -10.45 0.05 9.32
C TRP A 129 -9.22 0.84 8.83
N LEU A 130 -9.08 1.04 7.52
CA LEU A 130 -7.95 1.77 6.93
C LEU A 130 -7.86 3.19 7.48
N LYS A 131 -8.99 3.92 7.48
CA LYS A 131 -9.06 5.29 8.02
C LYS A 131 -8.59 5.35 9.47
N ASN A 132 -9.03 4.42 10.30
CA ASN A 132 -8.63 4.38 11.71
C ASN A 132 -7.15 4.04 11.87
N GLN A 133 -6.62 3.12 11.06
CA GLN A 133 -5.21 2.74 11.16
C GLN A 133 -4.26 3.80 10.62
N LEU A 134 -4.63 4.49 9.54
CA LEU A 134 -3.87 5.65 9.05
C LEU A 134 -3.81 6.76 10.10
N ALA A 135 -4.90 6.98 10.85
CA ALA A 135 -4.93 7.95 11.92
C ALA A 135 -4.17 7.51 13.19
N ALA A 136 -4.04 6.20 13.42
CA ALA A 136 -3.36 5.64 14.59
C ALA A 136 -1.86 5.40 14.39
N SER A 137 -1.39 5.34 13.14
CA SER A 137 0.01 5.07 12.87
C SER A 137 0.93 6.20 13.35
N THR A 138 2.07 5.81 13.88
CA THR A 138 3.18 6.69 14.23
C THR A 138 4.37 6.56 13.27
N ALA A 139 4.21 5.79 12.18
CA ALA A 139 5.28 5.62 11.20
C ALA A 139 5.53 6.94 10.46
N PRO A 140 6.80 7.25 10.13
CA PRO A 140 7.13 8.41 9.34
C PRO A 140 6.41 8.45 7.99
N TRP A 141 6.13 7.32 7.35
CA TRP A 141 5.45 7.25 6.06
C TRP A 141 4.34 6.22 6.03
N GLN A 142 3.27 6.52 5.29
CA GLN A 142 2.09 5.64 5.16
C GLN A 142 1.75 5.36 3.70
N PHE A 143 1.80 4.08 3.32
CA PHE A 143 1.58 3.64 1.94
C PHE A 143 0.30 2.83 1.88
N VAL A 144 -0.59 3.15 0.93
CA VAL A 144 -1.78 2.34 0.65
C VAL A 144 -1.60 1.64 -0.69
N LEU A 145 -1.79 0.32 -0.71
CA LEU A 145 -1.62 -0.51 -1.89
C LEU A 145 -2.88 -1.32 -2.17
N PHE A 146 -3.24 -1.42 -3.44
CA PHE A 146 -4.34 -2.24 -3.92
C PHE A 146 -4.14 -2.59 -5.40
N HIS A 147 -5.03 -3.38 -5.99
CA HIS A 147 -4.90 -3.81 -7.37
C HIS A 147 -5.47 -2.78 -8.36
N HIS A 148 -6.78 -2.51 -8.31
CA HIS A 148 -7.48 -1.66 -9.29
C HIS A 148 -7.20 -0.16 -9.10
N ALA A 149 -6.58 0.49 -10.09
CA ALA A 149 -6.13 1.87 -9.98
C ALA A 149 -7.26 2.88 -9.75
N ALA A 150 -7.16 3.68 -8.67
CA ALA A 150 -8.09 4.79 -8.41
C ALA A 150 -8.03 5.84 -9.53
N TYR A 151 -6.82 6.07 -10.04
CA TYR A 151 -6.51 6.98 -11.12
C TYR A 151 -5.55 6.32 -12.10
N SER A 152 -5.86 6.38 -13.39
CA SER A 152 -5.02 5.83 -14.45
C SER A 152 -5.36 6.44 -15.81
N SER A 153 -4.33 6.67 -16.62
CA SER A 153 -4.44 7.00 -18.05
C SER A 153 -4.47 5.75 -18.94
N GLY A 154 -4.43 4.55 -18.36
CA GLY A 154 -4.38 3.28 -19.07
C GLY A 154 -5.68 2.85 -19.73
N GLU A 155 -5.71 1.61 -20.18
CA GLU A 155 -6.83 1.00 -20.90
C GLU A 155 -8.05 0.80 -19.98
N TYR A 156 -7.81 0.34 -18.74
CA TYR A 156 -8.86 0.16 -17.74
C TYR A 156 -9.24 1.51 -17.11
N GLY A 157 -8.26 2.37 -16.91
CA GLY A 157 -8.47 3.76 -16.53
C GLY A 157 -8.94 3.91 -15.08
N ASN A 158 -9.78 4.92 -14.83
CA ASN A 158 -10.13 5.30 -13.46
C ASN A 158 -11.19 4.37 -12.83
N HIS A 159 -10.83 3.69 -11.74
CA HIS A 159 -11.79 2.98 -10.89
C HIS A 159 -12.36 3.89 -9.81
N LYS A 160 -13.52 4.50 -10.10
CA LYS A 160 -14.16 5.50 -9.22
C LYS A 160 -14.45 4.99 -7.81
N TRP A 161 -14.75 3.70 -7.63
CA TRP A 161 -15.02 3.14 -6.30
C TRP A 161 -13.77 3.09 -5.41
N MET A 162 -12.57 3.11 -6.00
CA MET A 162 -11.29 3.17 -5.27
C MET A 162 -10.81 4.61 -5.03
N GLN A 163 -11.56 5.64 -5.43
CA GLN A 163 -11.21 7.04 -5.15
C GLN A 163 -11.62 7.45 -3.74
N TRP A 164 -11.08 6.74 -2.74
CA TRP A 164 -11.27 7.08 -1.34
C TRP A 164 -10.42 8.32 -0.98
N PRO A 165 -10.74 9.04 0.09
CA PRO A 165 -10.00 10.23 0.49
C PRO A 165 -8.69 9.87 1.24
N PHE A 166 -7.82 9.08 0.59
CA PHE A 166 -6.58 8.55 1.17
C PHE A 166 -5.68 9.65 1.74
N ALA A 167 -5.51 10.76 1.00
CA ALA A 167 -4.73 11.91 1.46
C ALA A 167 -5.31 12.53 2.74
N GLU A 168 -6.63 12.73 2.80
CA GLU A 168 -7.29 13.26 3.99
C GLU A 168 -7.23 12.29 5.18
N TRP A 169 -7.12 10.99 4.92
CA TRP A 169 -6.95 9.97 5.95
C TRP A 169 -5.50 9.83 6.43
N GLY A 170 -4.53 10.45 5.75
CA GLY A 170 -3.13 10.49 6.18
C GLY A 170 -2.18 9.59 5.40
N ALA A 171 -2.60 9.03 4.26
CA ALA A 171 -1.68 8.34 3.36
C ALA A 171 -0.73 9.34 2.68
N ASP A 172 0.54 9.00 2.55
CA ASP A 172 1.53 9.79 1.79
C ASP A 172 1.61 9.33 0.33
N VAL A 173 1.36 8.03 0.09
CA VAL A 173 1.57 7.36 -1.20
C VAL A 173 0.48 6.33 -1.44
N VAL A 174 -0.01 6.25 -2.67
CA VAL A 174 -0.90 5.19 -3.13
C VAL A 174 -0.26 4.44 -4.30
N ILE A 175 -0.25 3.11 -4.26
CA ILE A 175 0.30 2.27 -5.34
C ILE A 175 -0.76 1.26 -5.80
N SER A 176 -0.98 1.19 -7.09
CA SER A 176 -1.88 0.23 -7.73
C SER A 176 -1.20 -0.54 -8.86
N GLY A 177 -1.90 -1.55 -9.38
CA GLY A 177 -1.55 -2.27 -10.60
C GLY A 177 -2.71 -2.26 -11.57
N ASP A 178 -3.15 -3.45 -11.99
CA ASP A 178 -4.28 -3.72 -12.91
C ASP A 178 -4.03 -3.21 -14.34
N ASP A 179 -3.84 -1.90 -14.47
CA ASP A 179 -3.36 -1.33 -15.72
C ASP A 179 -1.90 -1.72 -15.99
N HIS A 180 -1.66 -2.39 -17.13
CA HIS A 180 -0.37 -2.98 -17.51
C HIS A 180 0.65 -1.96 -18.05
N HIS A 181 0.79 -0.83 -17.36
CA HIS A 181 1.80 0.20 -17.61
C HIS A 181 2.34 0.75 -16.29
N TYR A 182 3.37 1.59 -16.39
CA TYR A 182 3.85 2.40 -15.30
C TYR A 182 3.30 3.83 -15.44
N GLU A 183 2.76 4.39 -14.36
CA GLU A 183 2.34 5.78 -14.33
C GLU A 183 2.57 6.42 -12.97
N ARG A 184 3.01 7.68 -12.96
CA ARG A 184 3.06 8.54 -11.78
C ARG A 184 2.07 9.70 -11.94
N ILE A 185 1.20 9.87 -10.95
CA ILE A 185 0.10 10.83 -10.95
C ILE A 185 0.17 11.63 -9.64
N LEU A 186 0.05 12.95 -9.72
CA LEU A 186 -0.06 13.83 -8.55
C LEU A 186 -1.51 14.30 -8.40
N ARG A 187 -2.13 13.97 -7.27
CA ARG A 187 -3.53 14.29 -7.04
C ARG A 187 -3.84 14.40 -5.55
N ASN A 188 -4.70 15.36 -5.19
CA ASN A 188 -5.14 15.60 -3.81
C ASN A 188 -3.96 15.78 -2.82
N GLY A 189 -2.84 16.34 -3.28
CA GLY A 189 -1.66 16.59 -2.46
C GLY A 189 -0.72 15.39 -2.25
N ILE A 190 -1.02 14.22 -2.83
CA ILE A 190 -0.18 13.02 -2.70
C ILE A 190 0.14 12.40 -4.07
N VAL A 191 1.10 11.46 -4.09
CA VAL A 191 1.47 10.71 -5.28
C VAL A 191 0.71 9.39 -5.36
N TYR A 192 0.22 9.09 -6.57
CA TYR A 192 -0.36 7.82 -6.97
C TYR A 192 0.55 7.19 -8.01
N PHE A 193 0.86 5.90 -7.86
CA PHE A 193 1.57 5.11 -8.85
C PHE A 193 0.68 4.00 -9.39
N VAL A 194 0.66 3.84 -10.71
CA VAL A 194 0.27 2.59 -11.36
C VAL A 194 1.55 1.85 -11.71
N ASN A 195 1.67 0.59 -11.28
CA ASN A 195 2.82 -0.26 -11.61
C ASN A 195 2.36 -1.70 -11.90
N GLY A 196 1.60 -1.88 -12.98
CA GLY A 196 1.18 -3.19 -13.49
C GLY A 196 2.19 -3.82 -14.47
N THR A 197 3.49 -3.56 -14.29
CA THR A 197 4.53 -3.91 -15.28
C THR A 197 5.25 -5.23 -15.00
N GLY A 198 4.66 -6.10 -14.17
CA GLY A 198 5.31 -7.27 -13.57
C GLY A 198 5.44 -8.52 -14.45
N GLY A 199 4.79 -8.58 -15.63
CA GLY A 199 4.92 -9.72 -16.53
C GLY A 199 3.71 -10.04 -17.42
N GLY A 200 2.56 -9.43 -17.16
CA GLY A 200 1.40 -9.47 -18.06
C GLY A 200 1.65 -8.75 -19.39
N VAL A 201 0.76 -8.92 -20.37
CA VAL A 201 0.88 -8.22 -21.66
C VAL A 201 0.81 -6.70 -21.42
N LEU A 202 1.91 -5.99 -21.71
CA LEU A 202 1.96 -4.54 -21.53
C LEU A 202 0.91 -3.84 -22.38
N ARG A 203 0.28 -2.82 -21.79
CA ARG A 203 -0.69 -1.95 -22.46
C ARG A 203 -0.13 -0.54 -22.58
N GLY A 204 -0.53 0.13 -23.65
CA GLY A 204 -0.10 1.50 -23.92
C GLY A 204 -0.68 2.49 -22.92
N CYS A 205 0.06 3.56 -22.64
CA CYS A 205 -0.53 4.76 -22.04
C CYS A 205 -1.62 5.30 -22.95
N GLY A 206 -2.83 5.51 -22.42
CA GLY A 206 -3.90 6.23 -23.11
C GLY A 206 -3.74 7.74 -23.01
N ASN A 207 -4.85 8.47 -23.11
CA ASN A 207 -4.84 9.92 -22.98
C ASN A 207 -4.53 10.32 -21.52
N PRO A 208 -3.54 11.19 -21.26
CA PRO A 208 -3.19 11.60 -19.91
C PRO A 208 -4.37 12.19 -19.15
N ILE A 209 -4.65 11.66 -17.97
CA ILE A 209 -5.63 12.23 -17.05
C ILE A 209 -5.05 13.42 -16.27
N ASN A 210 -5.91 14.21 -15.63
CA ASN A 210 -5.47 15.27 -14.73
C ASN A 210 -4.55 14.72 -13.63
N GLY A 211 -3.39 15.35 -13.46
CA GLY A 211 -2.38 14.94 -12.48
C GLY A 211 -1.34 13.97 -13.04
N SER A 212 -1.55 13.32 -14.19
CA SER A 212 -0.55 12.44 -14.80
C SER A 212 0.74 13.20 -15.10
N GLN A 213 1.87 12.73 -14.59
CA GLN A 213 3.19 13.36 -14.73
C GLN A 213 4.12 12.58 -15.65
N TYR A 214 4.04 11.26 -15.59
CA TYR A 214 4.89 10.35 -16.36
C TYR A 214 4.16 9.04 -16.59
N CYS A 215 4.21 8.53 -17.82
CA CYS A 215 3.58 7.27 -18.19
C CYS A 215 4.50 6.50 -19.16
N LEU A 216 4.66 5.20 -18.95
CA LEU A 216 5.53 4.35 -19.75
C LEU A 216 5.04 2.90 -19.81
N SER A 217 5.08 2.31 -21.00
CA SER A 217 4.79 0.88 -21.21
C SER A 217 6.09 0.10 -21.40
N THR A 218 6.65 -0.41 -20.30
CA THR A 218 7.80 -1.32 -20.29
C THR A 218 7.72 -2.22 -19.06
N PHE A 219 8.26 -3.44 -19.15
CA PHE A 219 8.47 -4.27 -17.96
C PHE A 219 9.46 -3.61 -17.01
N GLY A 220 9.21 -3.73 -15.71
CA GLY A 220 10.07 -3.16 -14.69
C GLY A 220 9.51 -3.35 -13.29
N ALA A 221 10.18 -2.72 -12.33
CA ALA A 221 9.75 -2.67 -10.94
C ALA A 221 10.13 -1.31 -10.34
N GLN A 222 9.42 -0.93 -9.29
CA GLN A 222 9.77 0.27 -8.53
C GLN A 222 10.65 -0.12 -7.35
N ARG A 223 11.76 0.60 -7.18
CA ARG A 223 12.56 0.61 -5.95
C ARG A 223 12.19 1.85 -5.14
N VAL A 224 12.05 1.67 -3.83
CA VAL A 224 11.84 2.77 -2.89
C VAL A 224 12.94 2.71 -1.84
N THR A 225 13.67 3.82 -1.69
CA THR A 225 14.59 4.03 -0.57
C THR A 225 13.93 5.00 0.40
N ALA A 226 13.88 4.65 1.68
CA ALA A 226 13.14 5.41 2.67
C ALA A 226 13.98 5.71 3.90
N THR A 227 13.86 6.94 4.38
CA THR A 227 14.32 7.39 5.71
C THR A 227 13.13 7.92 6.48
N ASP A 228 13.32 8.38 7.72
CA ASP A 228 12.24 9.04 8.48
C ASP A 228 11.80 10.36 7.84
N THR A 229 12.56 10.91 6.90
CA THR A 229 12.37 12.27 6.37
C THR A 229 12.31 12.33 4.85
N SER A 230 12.67 11.26 4.14
CA SER A 230 12.65 11.20 2.69
C SER A 230 12.15 9.87 2.14
N LEU A 231 11.57 9.93 0.94
CA LEU A 231 11.31 8.79 0.07
C LEU A 231 11.88 9.08 -1.31
N ASP A 232 12.72 8.17 -1.80
CA ASP A 232 13.27 8.17 -3.15
C ASP A 232 12.71 7.00 -3.93
N PHE A 233 11.90 7.30 -4.94
CA PHE A 233 11.31 6.33 -5.85
C PHE A 233 12.11 6.28 -7.14
N GLU A 234 12.38 5.07 -7.61
CA GLU A 234 12.97 4.81 -8.93
C GLU A 234 12.15 3.73 -9.63
N PHE A 235 11.63 4.02 -10.82
CA PHE A 235 11.16 2.96 -11.69
C PHE A 235 12.33 2.43 -12.52
N ILE A 236 12.62 1.15 -12.39
CA ILE A 236 13.74 0.46 -13.03
C ILE A 236 13.15 -0.53 -14.02
N SER A 237 13.39 -0.34 -15.32
CA SER A 237 12.95 -1.28 -16.34
C SER A 237 13.71 -2.61 -16.26
N ALA A 238 13.14 -3.67 -16.84
CA ALA A 238 13.70 -5.03 -16.78
C ALA A 238 15.11 -5.16 -17.37
N ASN A 239 15.56 -4.19 -18.18
CA ASN A 239 16.94 -4.10 -18.67
C ASN A 239 17.90 -3.35 -17.72
N GLY A 240 17.46 -3.01 -16.51
CA GLY A 240 18.24 -2.34 -15.47
C GLY A 240 18.32 -0.80 -15.58
N GLN A 241 17.59 -0.17 -16.50
CA GLN A 241 17.62 1.30 -16.64
C GLN A 241 16.62 1.98 -15.70
N VAL A 242 17.05 3.03 -15.00
CA VAL A 242 16.14 3.96 -14.33
C VAL A 242 15.40 4.78 -15.38
N ARG A 243 14.06 4.76 -15.36
CA ARG A 243 13.20 5.44 -16.35
C ARG A 243 12.46 6.65 -15.79
N ASP A 244 12.12 6.60 -14.50
CA ASP A 244 11.50 7.70 -13.77
C ASP A 244 12.03 7.71 -12.34
N THR A 245 12.09 8.91 -11.76
CA THR A 245 12.46 9.12 -10.37
C THR A 245 11.50 10.10 -9.73
N TYR A 246 11.19 9.91 -8.46
CA TYR A 246 10.39 10.85 -7.69
C TYR A 246 10.88 10.94 -6.26
N HIS A 247 10.97 12.15 -5.73
CA HIS A 247 11.45 12.42 -4.39
C HIS A 247 10.34 13.07 -3.57
N LEU A 248 10.14 12.57 -2.35
CA LEU A 248 9.35 13.22 -1.32
C LEU A 248 10.24 13.52 -0.13
N GLU A 249 10.05 14.70 0.45
CA GLU A 249 10.72 15.13 1.67
C GLU A 249 9.66 15.63 2.63
N LYS A 250 9.71 15.19 3.89
CA LYS A 250 8.96 15.82 4.97
C LYS A 250 9.78 16.98 5.47
N ASP A 251 9.17 18.16 5.54
CA ASP A 251 9.78 19.31 6.21
C ASP A 251 10.09 18.91 7.65
N THR A 252 11.36 18.68 7.95
CA THR A 252 11.85 18.59 9.32
C THR A 252 11.97 20.01 9.86
N GLN A 253 10.85 20.73 9.97
CA GLN A 253 10.82 21.82 10.93
C GLN A 253 11.03 21.15 12.29
N PRO A 254 12.13 21.42 13.03
CA PRO A 254 12.11 21.14 14.46
C PRO A 254 10.85 21.79 15.02
N PRO A 255 10.17 21.21 16.03
CA PRO A 255 9.02 21.88 16.61
C PRO A 255 9.43 23.32 16.90
N SER A 256 8.74 24.27 16.28
CA SER A 256 8.98 25.68 16.54
C SER A 256 9.00 25.85 18.07
N PRO A 257 10.00 26.52 18.67
CA PRO A 257 9.91 26.90 20.06
C PRO A 257 8.84 28.00 20.21
N SER A 258 7.57 27.63 20.01
CA SER A 258 6.42 28.53 20.12
C SER A 258 5.08 27.79 20.26
N GLN A 259 5.01 26.76 21.09
CA GLN A 259 3.83 26.50 21.93
C GLN A 259 4.31 25.98 23.29
N LEU A 260 4.86 26.89 24.08
CA LEU A 260 5.04 26.68 25.52
C LEU A 260 3.65 26.49 26.18
N PRO A 261 3.56 25.66 27.24
CA PRO A 261 2.30 25.32 27.89
C PRO A 261 1.59 26.56 28.42
N TRP A 262 0.27 26.55 28.38
CA TRP A 262 -0.58 27.54 29.02
C TRP A 262 -0.20 27.68 30.51
N LYS A 263 0.54 28.73 30.85
CA LYS A 263 0.54 29.32 32.19
C LYS A 263 -0.45 30.48 32.17
N VAL A 264 -1.60 30.24 32.78
CA VAL A 264 -2.58 31.27 33.09
C VAL A 264 -1.95 32.21 34.12
N TRP A 265 -1.82 33.50 33.79
CA TRP A 265 -1.65 34.57 34.76
C TRP A 265 -2.94 35.40 34.76
N ILE A 266 -3.69 35.30 35.86
CA ILE A 266 -4.81 36.20 36.15
C ILE A 266 -4.21 37.44 36.80
N SER A 267 -4.27 38.58 36.12
CA SER A 267 -4.11 39.90 36.77
C SER A 267 -5.48 40.44 37.11
N LEU A 268 -5.81 40.39 38.41
CA LEU A 268 -6.90 41.16 38.99
C LEU A 268 -6.31 42.54 39.37
N VAL A 269 -6.86 43.61 38.82
CA VAL A 269 -6.55 44.98 39.26
C VAL A 269 -7.45 45.32 40.45
N LEU A 270 -6.87 45.72 41.58
CA LEU A 270 -7.50 46.66 42.51
C LEU A 270 -6.46 47.56 43.17
N SER A 271 -6.90 48.80 43.36
CA SER A 271 -6.28 50.02 43.84
C SER A 271 -5.42 49.95 45.11
N GLY A 272 -4.34 50.72 45.12
CA GLY A 272 -4.22 51.88 46.03
C GLY A 272 -3.62 51.68 47.42
N ALA A 273 -2.75 52.65 47.75
CA ALA A 273 -2.30 53.10 49.06
C ALA A 273 -1.13 52.37 49.75
N GLY A 274 0.00 53.08 49.79
CA GLY A 274 0.62 53.45 51.07
C GLY A 274 1.87 52.69 51.49
N PRO A 275 2.81 53.35 52.20
CA PRO A 275 4.24 53.03 52.22
C PRO A 275 4.67 52.28 53.49
N GLU A 276 5.87 51.67 53.48
CA GLU A 276 6.81 51.50 54.63
C GLU A 276 7.96 50.61 54.15
N SER A 277 9.16 51.17 53.94
CA SER A 277 10.28 51.34 54.90
C SER A 277 11.24 50.16 54.89
N GLN A 278 12.52 50.51 54.78
CA GLN A 278 13.68 49.63 54.86
C GLN A 278 13.77 48.94 56.22
N GLU A 279 14.24 47.69 56.21
CA GLU A 279 15.48 47.22 56.87
C GLU A 279 15.97 45.95 56.16
#